data_AF-A0A7R9EKQ6-F1
#
_entry.id   AF-A0A7R9EKQ6-F1
#
_cell.length_a   1.000
_cell.length_b   1.000
_cell.length_c   1.000
_cell.angle_alpha   90.00
_cell.angle_beta   90.00
_cell.angle_gamma   90.00
#
_symmetry.space_group_name_H-M   'P 1'
#
loop_
_entity.id
_entity.type
_entity.pdbx_description
1 polymer ?
#
loop_
_entity_poly.entity_id
_entity_poly.type
_entity_poly.pdbx_seq_one_letter_code
_entity_poly.pdbx_strand_id
1 'polypeptide(L)'
;MPKFMEFQKRYNVKNPFNEVPRCYKSLADGENDFLVLEDLSPDGYQLSSRTKGLDFPHCAKVMHMLGRFNALSFALKDLEPDLYQELVKNSVKETYYLASNKAWYNNMLHRFCLIAMDAISKEYPNTIYEEKLKKFSEDNLYDHLVDLVQRSKEPFGAIGHGDAWSCNFLFKYHEESGDGSPKLEKTKMIDFQLARFGSPVLDLSFFIYSCTSQELREAHYEELIQIYHNSLSNFLSEMGLSSEKLFPFKAFKEELVKYSRHGLGLALESVPLSLLESNEAPNIELMEGEEEIPLEDI
;
A
#
# COMPACT_ATOMS: atom_id res chain seq x y z
N MET A 1 -13.95 -4.75 -3.70
CA MET A 1 -14.48 -4.82 -2.31
C MET A 1 -15.83 -5.52 -2.13
N PRO A 2 -16.90 -5.25 -2.90
CA PRO A 2 -18.22 -5.86 -2.65
C PRO A 2 -18.21 -7.40 -2.59
N LYS A 3 -17.46 -8.05 -3.48
CA LYS A 3 -17.29 -9.52 -3.49
C LYS A 3 -16.64 -10.08 -2.22
N PHE A 4 -15.67 -9.36 -1.63
CA PHE A 4 -15.12 -9.72 -0.33
C PHE A 4 -16.16 -9.61 0.80
N MET A 5 -17.05 -8.60 0.76
CA MET A 5 -18.11 -8.46 1.75
C MET A 5 -19.15 -9.58 1.64
N GLU A 6 -19.51 -10.00 0.43
CA GLU A 6 -20.37 -11.17 0.18
C GLU A 6 -19.73 -12.47 0.67
N PHE A 7 -18.44 -12.67 0.35
CA PHE A 7 -17.67 -13.82 0.79
C PHE A 7 -17.64 -13.95 2.32
N GLN A 8 -17.32 -12.87 3.05
CA GLN A 8 -17.29 -12.89 4.51
C GLN A 8 -18.66 -13.24 5.14
N LYS A 9 -19.75 -12.79 4.52
CA LYS A 9 -21.12 -13.15 4.94
C LYS A 9 -21.41 -14.64 4.73
N ARG A 10 -21.00 -15.22 3.59
CA ARG A 10 -21.19 -16.66 3.32
C ARG A 10 -20.51 -17.55 4.34
N TYR A 11 -19.32 -17.16 4.82
CA TYR A 11 -18.54 -17.91 5.79
C TYR A 11 -18.77 -17.51 7.25
N ASN A 12 -19.72 -16.61 7.53
CA ASN A 12 -20.05 -16.15 8.88
C ASN A 12 -18.82 -15.71 9.71
N VAL A 13 -17.91 -14.95 9.08
CA VAL A 13 -16.70 -14.44 9.75
C VAL A 13 -17.10 -13.63 10.98
N LYS A 14 -16.55 -13.99 12.16
CA LYS A 14 -16.94 -13.37 13.44
C LYS A 14 -16.57 -11.89 13.52
N ASN A 15 -15.35 -11.56 13.10
CA ASN A 15 -14.83 -10.19 13.05
C ASN A 15 -14.55 -9.81 11.59
N PRO A 16 -15.58 -9.55 10.76
CA PRO A 16 -15.39 -9.31 9.34
C PRO A 16 -14.54 -8.04 9.13
N PHE A 17 -13.65 -8.09 8.14
CA PHE A 17 -12.96 -6.93 7.60
C PHE A 17 -13.98 -5.92 7.09
N ASN A 18 -14.00 -4.76 7.73
CA ASN A 18 -14.88 -3.64 7.45
C ASN A 18 -14.09 -2.32 7.43
N GLU A 19 -12.77 -2.36 7.35
CA GLU A 19 -11.86 -1.22 7.42
C GLU A 19 -11.76 -0.45 6.09
N VAL A 20 -12.88 -0.36 5.35
CA VAL A 20 -13.05 0.43 4.12
C VAL A 20 -14.35 1.24 4.19
N PRO A 21 -14.48 2.33 3.42
CA PRO A 21 -15.77 3.00 3.24
C PRO A 21 -16.76 2.08 2.53
N ARG A 22 -18.05 2.26 2.80
CA ARG A 22 -19.09 1.58 1.99
C ARG A 22 -19.08 2.13 0.57
N CYS A 23 -19.22 1.24 -0.41
CA CYS A 23 -19.49 1.60 -1.79
C CYS A 23 -21.00 1.52 -2.02
N TYR A 24 -21.65 2.67 -2.23
CA TYR A 24 -23.08 2.75 -2.50
C TYR A 24 -23.41 2.44 -3.97
N LYS A 25 -22.56 2.90 -4.89
CA LYS A 25 -22.74 2.68 -6.32
C LYS A 25 -21.40 2.78 -7.05
N SER A 26 -21.25 2.03 -8.13
CA SER A 26 -20.11 2.11 -9.03
C SER A 26 -20.56 1.82 -10.46
N LEU A 27 -19.96 2.51 -11.44
CA LEU A 27 -20.06 2.20 -12.86
C LEU A 27 -18.64 2.22 -13.43
N ALA A 28 -18.33 1.24 -14.26
CA ALA A 28 -17.06 1.13 -14.98
C ALA A 28 -17.37 0.57 -16.38
N ASP A 29 -17.85 1.44 -17.28
CA ASP A 29 -18.20 1.11 -18.67
C ASP A 29 -17.18 1.68 -19.69
N GLY A 30 -16.21 2.46 -19.22
CA GLY A 30 -15.17 3.10 -20.01
C GLY A 30 -15.54 4.49 -20.55
N GLU A 31 -16.76 4.97 -20.30
CA GLU A 31 -17.25 6.27 -20.77
C GLU A 31 -17.84 7.13 -19.63
N ASN A 32 -18.57 6.51 -18.71
CA ASN A 32 -19.31 7.14 -17.63
C ASN A 32 -18.87 6.60 -16.27
N ASP A 33 -17.57 6.31 -16.13
CA ASP A 33 -17.02 5.68 -14.94
C ASP A 33 -17.23 6.57 -13.71
N PHE A 34 -17.78 6.00 -12.63
CA PHE A 34 -17.94 6.71 -11.36
C PHE A 34 -17.96 5.77 -10.17
N LEU A 35 -17.64 6.33 -9.00
CA LEU A 35 -17.70 5.65 -7.72
C LEU A 35 -18.40 6.54 -6.70
N VAL A 36 -19.39 5.99 -5.98
CA VAL A 36 -20.11 6.67 -4.89
C VAL A 36 -19.77 5.96 -3.60
N LEU A 37 -18.96 6.61 -2.76
CA LEU A 37 -18.49 6.08 -1.49
C LEU A 37 -19.13 6.79 -0.29
N GLU A 38 -19.07 6.14 0.86
CA GLU A 38 -19.34 6.72 2.18
C GLU A 38 -18.33 7.82 2.49
N ASP A 39 -18.83 9.02 2.75
CA ASP A 39 -18.05 10.10 3.35
C ASP A 39 -17.80 9.78 4.82
N LEU A 40 -16.53 9.57 5.16
CA LEU A 40 -16.09 9.21 6.51
C LEU A 40 -15.85 10.44 7.39
N SER A 41 -15.85 11.66 6.83
CA SER A 41 -15.61 12.89 7.58
C SER A 41 -16.64 13.16 8.69
N PRO A 42 -17.97 12.92 8.52
CA PRO A 42 -18.94 13.11 9.58
C PRO A 42 -18.77 12.12 10.74
N ASP A 43 -18.13 10.98 10.49
CA ASP A 43 -17.79 9.98 11.49
C ASP A 43 -16.49 10.30 12.24
N GLY A 44 -15.85 11.45 11.96
CA GLY A 44 -14.63 11.91 12.63
C GLY A 44 -13.36 11.22 12.13
N TYR A 45 -13.38 10.62 10.94
CA TYR A 45 -12.17 10.14 10.29
C TYR A 45 -11.44 11.30 9.62
N GLN A 46 -10.12 11.34 9.79
CA GLN A 46 -9.26 12.37 9.22
C GLN A 46 -7.94 11.78 8.76
N LEU A 47 -7.27 12.49 7.85
CA LEU A 47 -5.90 12.18 7.45
C LEU A 47 -4.93 12.53 8.58
N SER A 48 -3.85 11.76 8.68
CA SER A 48 -2.70 12.16 9.49
C SER A 48 -1.83 13.18 8.75
N SER A 49 -0.95 13.87 9.48
CA SER A 49 -0.01 14.84 8.90
C SER A 49 0.96 14.15 7.94
N ARG A 50 0.90 14.50 6.64
CA ARG A 50 1.74 13.93 5.58
C ARG A 50 3.25 14.12 5.82
N THR A 51 3.65 15.26 6.38
CA THR A 51 5.06 15.69 6.45
C THR A 51 5.90 15.10 7.59
N LYS A 52 5.28 14.51 8.63
CA LYS A 52 6.00 14.05 9.83
C LYS A 52 6.17 12.54 9.92
N GLY A 53 5.61 11.80 8.96
CA GLY A 53 5.41 10.36 9.09
C GLY A 53 4.40 10.01 10.18
N LEU A 54 4.09 8.72 10.28
CA LEU A 54 3.19 8.15 11.27
C LEU A 54 3.97 7.71 12.51
N ASP A 55 3.38 7.89 13.69
CA ASP A 55 3.92 7.30 14.92
C ASP A 55 3.66 5.78 14.98
N PHE A 56 4.24 5.13 15.99
CA PHE A 56 4.11 3.68 16.16
C PHE A 56 2.65 3.20 16.30
N PRO A 57 1.79 3.80 17.15
CA PRO A 57 0.37 3.45 17.20
C PRO A 57 -0.35 3.45 15.85
N HIS A 58 -0.12 4.45 15.00
CA HIS A 58 -0.71 4.52 13.66
C HIS A 58 -0.16 3.42 12.77
N CYS A 59 1.16 3.23 12.75
CA CYS A 59 1.81 2.18 11.97
C CYS A 59 1.31 0.80 12.36
N ALA A 60 1.23 0.50 13.66
CA ALA A 60 0.71 -0.75 14.19
C ALA A 60 -0.74 -1.01 13.73
N LYS A 61 -1.59 0.02 13.73
CA LYS A 61 -2.98 -0.08 13.27
C LYS A 61 -3.07 -0.38 11.77
N VAL A 62 -2.24 0.27 10.95
CA VAL A 62 -2.19 0.02 9.51
C VAL A 62 -1.65 -1.38 9.22
N MET A 63 -0.56 -1.81 9.86
CA MET A 63 -0.01 -3.16 9.69
C MET A 63 -1.01 -4.24 10.07
N HIS A 64 -1.76 -4.02 11.15
CA HIS A 64 -2.86 -4.91 11.54
C HIS A 64 -3.97 -4.94 10.48
N MET A 65 -4.40 -3.79 9.95
CA MET A 65 -5.42 -3.73 8.90
C MET A 65 -4.97 -4.41 7.60
N LEU A 66 -3.74 -4.17 7.15
CA LEU A 66 -3.17 -4.82 5.96
C LEU A 66 -3.09 -6.34 6.14
N GLY A 67 -2.72 -6.80 7.35
CA GLY A 67 -2.71 -8.23 7.69
C GLY A 67 -4.08 -8.88 7.51
N ARG A 68 -5.15 -8.23 8.00
CA ARG A 68 -6.53 -8.71 7.80
C ARG A 68 -6.96 -8.67 6.35
N PHE A 69 -6.61 -7.62 5.62
CA PHE A 69 -6.96 -7.50 4.21
C PHE A 69 -6.29 -8.57 3.35
N ASN A 70 -5.00 -8.81 3.53
CA ASN A 70 -4.30 -9.87 2.80
C ASN A 70 -4.76 -11.27 3.24
N ALA A 71 -5.08 -11.48 4.52
CA ALA A 71 -5.70 -12.73 4.98
C ALA A 71 -7.04 -13.01 4.29
N LEU A 72 -7.86 -11.97 4.11
CA LEU A 72 -9.14 -12.09 3.41
C LEU A 72 -8.94 -12.51 1.95
N SER A 73 -7.91 -11.97 1.29
CA SER A 73 -7.51 -12.41 -0.05
C SER A 73 -7.06 -13.87 -0.07
N PHE A 74 -6.19 -14.29 0.85
CA PHE A 74 -5.73 -15.68 0.94
C PHE A 74 -6.89 -16.65 1.23
N ALA A 75 -7.81 -16.26 2.12
CA ALA A 75 -8.98 -17.06 2.43
C ALA A 75 -9.89 -17.23 1.21
N LEU A 76 -10.11 -16.18 0.42
CA LEU A 76 -10.88 -16.28 -0.80
C LEU A 76 -10.19 -17.20 -1.83
N LYS A 77 -8.86 -17.07 -1.97
CA LYS A 77 -8.05 -17.91 -2.86
C LYS A 77 -8.14 -19.40 -2.51
N ASP A 78 -8.17 -19.74 -1.23
CA ASP A 78 -8.25 -21.13 -0.75
C ASP A 78 -9.66 -21.71 -0.81
N LEU A 79 -10.66 -20.93 -0.37
CA LEU A 79 -12.04 -21.41 -0.18
C LEU A 79 -12.92 -21.29 -1.44
N GLU A 80 -12.69 -20.29 -2.29
CA GLU A 80 -13.42 -20.08 -3.55
C GLU A 80 -12.46 -19.73 -4.70
N PRO A 81 -11.59 -20.67 -5.13
CA PRO A 81 -10.52 -20.40 -6.10
C PRO A 81 -11.03 -19.89 -7.45
N ASP A 82 -12.18 -20.36 -7.93
CA ASP A 82 -12.76 -19.91 -9.21
C ASP A 82 -13.15 -18.42 -9.16
N LEU A 83 -13.81 -17.99 -8.07
CA LEU A 83 -14.14 -16.58 -7.86
C LEU A 83 -12.87 -15.74 -7.70
N TYR A 84 -11.87 -16.27 -6.99
CA TYR A 84 -10.59 -15.59 -6.84
C TYR A 84 -9.91 -15.35 -8.20
N GLN A 85 -9.85 -16.37 -9.05
CA GLN A 85 -9.28 -16.27 -10.39
C GLN A 85 -10.06 -15.29 -11.28
N GLU A 86 -11.39 -15.30 -11.21
CA GLU A 86 -12.24 -14.35 -11.91
C GLU A 86 -11.90 -12.90 -11.51
N LEU A 87 -11.81 -12.64 -10.20
CA LEU A 87 -11.49 -11.30 -9.68
C LEU A 87 -10.10 -10.83 -10.09
N VAL A 88 -9.08 -11.68 -9.93
CA VAL A 88 -7.71 -11.34 -10.32
C VAL A 88 -7.63 -11.04 -11.81
N LYS A 89 -8.33 -11.82 -12.66
CA LYS A 89 -8.29 -11.64 -14.11
C LYS A 89 -9.05 -10.40 -14.57
N ASN A 90 -10.22 -10.14 -14.01
CA ASN A 90 -11.16 -9.16 -14.56
C ASN A 90 -11.17 -7.83 -13.82
N SER A 91 -10.83 -7.82 -12.52
CA SER A 91 -11.05 -6.67 -11.65
C SER A 91 -9.79 -6.11 -10.98
N VAL A 92 -8.68 -6.86 -10.96
CA VAL A 92 -7.43 -6.46 -10.30
C VAL A 92 -6.31 -6.43 -11.33
N LYS A 93 -6.25 -5.35 -12.11
CA LYS A 93 -5.26 -5.16 -13.16
C LYS A 93 -4.13 -4.28 -12.65
N GLU A 94 -2.89 -4.71 -12.88
CA GLU A 94 -1.73 -3.84 -12.67
C GLU A 94 -1.79 -2.72 -13.72
N THR A 95 -1.81 -1.47 -13.26
CA THR A 95 -1.93 -0.28 -14.12
C THR A 95 -0.71 0.63 -14.05
N TYR A 96 0.21 0.40 -13.10
CA TYR A 96 1.31 1.31 -12.81
C TYR A 96 2.64 0.78 -13.35
N TYR A 97 3.03 -0.42 -12.91
CA TYR A 97 4.27 -1.09 -13.29
C TYR A 97 4.06 -2.05 -14.46
N LEU A 98 3.78 -1.46 -15.62
CA LEU A 98 3.65 -2.16 -16.90
C LEU A 98 4.78 -1.75 -17.85
N ALA A 99 5.30 -2.71 -18.62
CA ALA A 99 6.32 -2.41 -19.63
C ALA A 99 5.86 -1.34 -20.64
N SER A 100 4.56 -1.26 -20.94
CA SER A 100 3.95 -0.23 -21.79
C SER A 100 4.09 1.18 -21.23
N ASN A 101 4.13 1.34 -19.91
CA ASN A 101 4.16 2.65 -19.24
C ASN A 101 5.58 3.17 -19.06
N LYS A 102 6.61 2.40 -19.48
CA LYS A 102 8.01 2.75 -19.28
C LYS A 102 8.37 4.13 -19.85
N ALA A 103 7.92 4.43 -21.06
CA ALA A 103 8.22 5.70 -21.72
C ALA A 103 7.64 6.90 -20.95
N TRP A 104 6.44 6.72 -20.39
CA TRP A 104 5.73 7.72 -19.59
C TRP A 104 6.33 7.90 -18.19
N TYR A 105 6.86 6.82 -17.58
CA TYR A 105 7.29 6.84 -16.18
C TYR A 105 8.79 7.11 -15.97
N ASN A 106 9.65 6.70 -16.91
CA ASN A 106 11.10 6.67 -16.70
C ASN A 106 11.71 8.05 -16.37
N ASN A 107 11.23 9.10 -17.03
CA ASN A 107 11.75 10.45 -16.84
C ASN A 107 11.42 10.98 -15.45
N MET A 108 10.17 10.82 -15.00
CA MET A 108 9.76 11.14 -13.64
C MET A 108 10.58 10.36 -12.60
N LEU A 109 10.70 9.04 -12.77
CA LEU A 109 11.49 8.20 -11.86
C LEU A 109 12.95 8.65 -11.80
N HIS A 110 13.54 9.02 -12.94
CA HIS A 110 14.90 9.53 -12.99
C HIS A 110 15.04 10.84 -12.20
N ARG A 111 14.09 11.78 -12.31
CA ARG A 111 14.08 13.02 -11.52
C ARG A 111 14.03 12.73 -10.02
N PHE A 112 13.17 11.80 -9.58
CA PHE A 112 13.11 11.40 -8.18
C PHE A 112 14.39 10.72 -7.68
N CYS A 113 15.03 9.91 -8.52
CA CYS A 113 16.34 9.35 -8.20
C CYS A 113 17.38 10.44 -7.98
N LEU A 114 17.41 11.49 -8.82
CA LEU A 114 18.33 12.62 -8.64
C LEU A 114 18.07 13.39 -7.34
N ILE A 115 16.80 13.63 -6.98
CA ILE A 115 16.42 14.27 -5.71
C ILE A 115 16.92 13.45 -4.52
N ALA A 116 16.66 12.14 -4.52
CA ALA A 116 17.10 11.26 -3.45
C ALA A 116 18.63 11.17 -3.36
N MET A 117 19.32 11.16 -4.51
CA MET A 117 20.77 11.17 -4.59
C MET A 117 21.38 12.45 -4.00
N ASP A 118 20.81 13.61 -4.32
CA ASP A 118 21.22 14.89 -3.72
C ASP A 118 21.03 14.88 -2.21
N ALA A 119 19.86 14.43 -1.72
CA ALA A 119 19.58 14.34 -0.29
C ALA A 119 20.55 13.42 0.46
N ILE A 120 20.79 12.20 -0.04
CA ILE A 120 21.73 11.26 0.59
C ILE A 120 23.18 11.78 0.55
N SER A 121 23.60 12.44 -0.53
CA SER A 121 24.96 12.98 -0.61
C SER A 121 25.23 14.08 0.42
N LYS A 122 24.18 14.79 0.87
CA LYS A 122 24.26 15.83 1.91
C LYS A 122 24.19 15.23 3.32
N GLU A 123 23.28 14.28 3.55
CA GLU A 123 23.04 13.71 4.88
C GLU A 123 24.04 12.60 5.24
N TYR A 124 24.44 11.78 4.26
CA TYR A 124 25.33 10.62 4.45
C TYR A 124 26.49 10.56 3.45
N PRO A 125 27.33 11.62 3.33
CA PRO A 125 28.41 11.68 2.35
C PRO A 125 29.45 10.58 2.57
N ASN A 126 29.88 9.93 1.49
CA ASN A 126 30.92 8.88 1.46
C ASN A 126 30.59 7.65 2.32
N THR A 127 29.30 7.31 2.43
CA THR A 127 28.85 6.14 3.19
C THR A 127 28.39 5.01 2.26
N ILE A 128 28.26 3.81 2.83
CA ILE A 128 27.65 2.66 2.14
C ILE A 128 26.22 2.95 1.69
N TYR A 129 25.49 3.88 2.33
CA TYR A 129 24.13 4.23 1.94
C TYR A 129 24.11 5.02 0.64
N GLU A 130 25.05 5.94 0.45
CA GLU A 130 25.24 6.66 -0.81
C GLU A 130 25.58 5.71 -1.96
N GLU A 131 26.53 4.79 -1.75
CA GLU A 131 26.88 3.77 -2.75
C GLU A 131 25.69 2.87 -3.10
N LYS A 132 24.92 2.45 -2.09
CA LYS A 132 23.73 1.61 -2.28
C LYS A 132 22.64 2.33 -3.06
N LEU A 133 22.38 3.62 -2.78
CA LEU A 133 21.37 4.38 -3.51
C LEU A 133 21.81 4.65 -4.95
N LYS A 134 23.10 4.94 -5.19
CA LYS A 134 23.66 5.04 -6.54
C LYS A 134 23.39 3.76 -7.32
N LYS A 135 23.74 2.60 -6.74
CA LYS A 135 23.51 1.29 -7.35
C LYS A 135 22.03 0.95 -7.52
N PHE A 136 21.17 1.42 -6.60
CA PHE A 136 19.73 1.23 -6.72
C PHE A 136 19.17 2.00 -7.92
N SER A 137 19.67 3.22 -8.13
CA SER A 137 19.21 4.19 -9.14
C SER A 137 19.92 4.05 -10.50
N GLU A 138 20.72 3.00 -10.69
CA GLU A 138 21.35 2.67 -11.96
C GLU A 138 20.31 2.36 -13.07
N ASP A 139 20.77 2.34 -14.32
CA ASP A 139 19.93 2.13 -15.50
C ASP A 139 19.02 0.90 -15.37
N ASN A 140 17.77 1.04 -15.85
CA ASN A 140 16.69 0.03 -15.83
C ASN A 140 15.98 -0.18 -14.48
N LEU A 141 16.05 0.77 -13.54
CA LEU A 141 15.26 0.69 -12.30
C LEU A 141 13.78 0.38 -12.56
N TYR A 142 13.14 1.06 -13.51
CA TYR A 142 11.73 0.81 -13.83
C TYR A 142 11.47 -0.63 -14.27
N ASP A 143 12.31 -1.19 -15.15
CA ASP A 143 12.16 -2.58 -15.59
C ASP A 143 12.28 -3.56 -14.42
N HIS A 144 13.19 -3.29 -13.48
CA HIS A 144 13.31 -4.09 -12.27
C HIS A 144 12.05 -4.00 -11.39
N LEU A 145 11.43 -2.82 -11.29
CA LEU A 145 10.18 -2.65 -10.52
C LEU A 145 9.01 -3.38 -11.19
N VAL A 146 8.88 -3.28 -12.53
CA VAL A 146 7.95 -4.09 -13.33
C VAL A 146 8.15 -5.58 -13.05
N ASP A 147 9.39 -6.06 -13.13
CA ASP A 147 9.71 -7.46 -12.95
C ASP A 147 9.42 -7.96 -11.52
N LEU A 148 9.63 -7.15 -10.48
CA LEU A 148 9.23 -7.47 -9.10
C LEU A 148 7.71 -7.63 -8.96
N VAL A 149 6.93 -6.76 -9.58
CA VAL A 149 5.46 -6.82 -9.56
C VAL A 149 4.94 -8.01 -10.38
N GLN A 150 5.53 -8.29 -11.54
CA GLN A 150 5.09 -9.38 -12.42
C GLN A 150 5.46 -10.76 -11.87
N ARG A 151 6.60 -10.91 -11.19
CA ARG A 151 7.06 -12.19 -10.62
C ARG A 151 6.48 -12.52 -9.25
N SER A 152 5.99 -11.54 -8.50
CA SER A 152 5.49 -11.72 -7.13
C SER A 152 4.07 -12.32 -7.07
N LYS A 153 3.79 -13.40 -7.80
CA LYS A 153 2.43 -13.95 -7.94
C LYS A 153 2.19 -15.23 -7.15
N GLU A 154 3.01 -16.26 -7.34
CA GLU A 154 2.77 -17.57 -6.73
C GLU A 154 4.04 -18.06 -6.02
N PRO A 155 3.91 -18.78 -4.90
CA PRO A 155 2.68 -19.30 -4.30
C PRO A 155 1.93 -18.31 -3.37
N PHE A 156 2.52 -17.15 -3.05
CA PHE A 156 2.07 -16.27 -1.97
C PHE A 156 1.43 -14.96 -2.43
N GLY A 157 0.99 -14.85 -3.67
CA GLY A 157 0.28 -13.66 -4.13
C GLY A 157 -1.08 -13.51 -3.49
N ALA A 158 -1.44 -12.27 -3.22
CA ALA A 158 -2.71 -11.81 -2.72
C ALA A 158 -3.17 -10.57 -3.52
N ILE A 159 -4.46 -10.27 -3.49
CA ILE A 159 -4.99 -8.97 -3.89
C ILE A 159 -4.53 -7.96 -2.82
N GLY A 160 -3.64 -7.06 -3.24
CA GLY A 160 -3.10 -5.96 -2.43
C GLY A 160 -3.78 -4.63 -2.73
N HIS A 161 -3.52 -3.66 -1.87
CA HIS A 161 -3.98 -2.29 -2.01
C HIS A 161 -3.27 -1.59 -3.17
N GLY A 162 -1.97 -1.86 -3.35
CA GLY A 162 -1.12 -1.32 -4.40
C GLY A 162 -0.65 0.12 -4.18
N ASP A 163 -1.40 0.91 -3.41
CA ASP A 163 -1.07 2.30 -3.06
C ASP A 163 -1.06 2.54 -1.53
N ALA A 164 -0.33 1.72 -0.78
CA ALA A 164 -0.37 1.69 0.68
C ALA A 164 0.51 2.77 1.35
N TRP A 165 0.26 4.05 1.09
CA TRP A 165 0.91 5.19 1.77
C TRP A 165 -0.04 5.96 2.69
N SER A 166 0.50 6.87 3.51
CA SER A 166 -0.22 7.52 4.62
C SER A 166 -1.47 8.29 4.18
N CYS A 167 -1.47 8.83 2.95
CA CYS A 167 -2.59 9.56 2.36
C CYS A 167 -3.84 8.68 2.13
N ASN A 168 -3.66 7.36 2.04
CA ASN A 168 -4.75 6.41 1.78
C ASN A 168 -5.26 5.74 3.06
N PHE A 169 -4.81 6.21 4.23
CA PHE A 169 -5.28 5.75 5.52
C PHE A 169 -5.89 6.88 6.32
N LEU A 170 -7.19 6.75 6.60
CA LEU A 170 -7.91 7.65 7.49
C LEU A 170 -7.91 7.09 8.91
N PHE A 171 -7.82 7.97 9.88
CA PHE A 171 -7.74 7.65 11.29
C PHE A 171 -8.87 8.33 12.06
N LYS A 172 -9.46 7.61 13.00
CA LYS A 172 -10.46 8.11 13.93
C LYS A 172 -9.89 8.02 15.34
N TYR A 173 -10.12 9.06 16.13
CA TYR A 173 -9.61 9.19 17.49
C TYR A 173 -10.76 9.32 18.48
N HIS A 174 -10.53 8.84 19.71
CA HIS A 174 -11.36 9.16 20.85
C HIS A 174 -10.87 10.44 21.53
N GLU A 175 -11.80 11.31 21.89
CA GLU A 175 -11.60 12.35 22.90
C GLU A 175 -11.56 11.67 24.27
N GLU A 176 -10.38 11.25 24.74
CA GLU A 176 -10.01 11.03 26.15
C GLU A 176 -8.80 10.09 26.26
N SER A 177 -7.60 10.68 26.30
CA SER A 177 -6.49 10.12 27.06
C SER A 177 -6.40 10.85 28.39
N GLY A 178 -5.92 10.18 29.45
CA GLY A 178 -5.67 10.82 30.75
C GLY A 178 -4.66 11.97 30.71
N ASP A 179 -3.95 12.18 29.60
CA ASP A 179 -3.02 13.28 29.34
C ASP A 179 -3.58 14.36 28.38
N GLY A 180 -4.84 14.22 27.93
CA GLY A 180 -5.48 15.15 26.99
C GLY A 180 -5.14 14.93 25.52
N SER A 181 -4.33 13.93 25.15
CA SER A 181 -4.06 13.59 23.75
C SER A 181 -5.19 12.73 23.14
N PRO A 182 -5.54 12.89 21.85
CA PRO A 182 -6.52 12.04 21.19
C PRO A 182 -5.99 10.60 21.03
N LYS A 183 -6.74 9.60 21.52
CA LYS A 183 -6.33 8.19 21.43
C LYS A 183 -6.82 7.58 20.11
N LEU A 184 -5.90 7.01 19.34
CA LEU A 184 -6.24 6.33 18.08
C LEU A 184 -7.23 5.16 18.31
N GLU A 185 -8.38 5.20 17.64
CA GLU A 185 -9.47 4.22 17.77
C GLU A 185 -9.52 3.28 16.56
N LYS A 186 -9.81 3.84 15.38
CA LYS A 186 -10.06 3.09 14.14
C LYS A 186 -9.24 3.64 12.98
N THR A 187 -9.04 2.80 11.98
CA THR A 187 -8.45 3.19 10.71
C THR A 187 -9.31 2.64 9.57
N LYS A 188 -9.29 3.36 8.45
CA LYS A 188 -9.94 2.97 7.20
C LYS A 188 -8.93 3.16 6.07
N MET A 189 -8.83 2.18 5.18
CA MET A 189 -8.12 2.36 3.92
C MET A 189 -9.09 2.83 2.83
N ILE A 190 -8.61 3.74 2.00
CA ILE A 190 -9.33 4.34 0.87
C ILE A 190 -8.43 4.27 -0.37
N ASP A 191 -9.02 4.55 -1.54
CA ASP A 191 -8.31 4.66 -2.81
C ASP A 191 -7.57 3.37 -3.25
N PHE A 192 -8.28 2.55 -4.02
CA PHE A 192 -7.76 1.28 -4.56
C PHE A 192 -7.29 1.41 -6.02
N GLN A 193 -6.92 2.61 -6.48
CA GLN A 193 -6.60 2.87 -7.89
C GLN A 193 -5.43 2.02 -8.42
N LEU A 194 -4.47 1.65 -7.55
CA LEU A 194 -3.32 0.82 -7.92
C LEU A 194 -3.44 -0.63 -7.48
N ALA A 195 -4.63 -1.07 -7.07
CA ALA A 195 -4.86 -2.43 -6.56
C ALA A 195 -4.35 -3.48 -7.54
N ARG A 196 -3.54 -4.40 -7.01
CA ARG A 196 -2.81 -5.37 -7.82
C ARG A 196 -2.79 -6.73 -7.16
N PHE A 197 -2.66 -7.77 -7.97
CA PHE A 197 -2.36 -9.11 -7.49
C PHE A 197 -0.84 -9.27 -7.37
N GLY A 198 -0.32 -9.50 -6.17
CA GLY A 198 1.12 -9.54 -5.93
C GLY A 198 1.48 -10.04 -4.54
N SER A 199 2.77 -10.08 -4.20
CA SER A 199 3.20 -10.40 -2.84
C SER A 199 2.68 -9.32 -1.88
N PRO A 200 2.14 -9.68 -0.69
CA PRO A 200 1.76 -8.71 0.32
C PRO A 200 2.88 -7.74 0.71
N VAL A 201 4.14 -8.16 0.53
CA VAL A 201 5.33 -7.34 0.81
C VAL A 201 5.38 -6.07 -0.04
N LEU A 202 4.76 -6.05 -1.22
CA LEU A 202 4.74 -4.85 -2.06
C LEU A 202 4.09 -3.67 -1.33
N ASP A 203 2.95 -3.90 -0.67
CA ASP A 203 2.25 -2.90 0.13
C ASP A 203 3.00 -2.59 1.43
N LEU A 204 3.48 -3.62 2.13
CA LEU A 204 4.13 -3.45 3.43
C LEU A 204 5.44 -2.68 3.34
N SER A 205 6.28 -3.03 2.36
CA SER A 205 7.56 -2.37 2.16
C SER A 205 7.36 -0.92 1.72
N PHE A 206 6.36 -0.66 0.86
CA PHE A 206 6.01 0.69 0.47
C PHE A 206 5.59 1.51 1.70
N PHE A 207 4.58 1.03 2.44
CA PHE A 207 4.09 1.70 3.65
C PHE A 207 5.21 1.99 4.65
N ILE A 208 6.03 0.98 4.98
CA ILE A 208 7.09 1.15 5.97
C ILE A 208 8.10 2.19 5.48
N TYR A 209 8.51 2.18 4.22
CA TYR A 209 9.57 3.08 3.76
C TYR A 209 9.08 4.51 3.50
N SER A 210 7.80 4.69 3.13
CA SER A 210 7.23 6.02 2.88
C SER A 210 6.61 6.69 4.10
N CYS A 211 6.12 5.91 5.08
CA CYS A 211 5.27 6.45 6.15
C CYS A 211 5.93 6.51 7.53
N THR A 212 7.17 6.02 7.68
CA THR A 212 7.84 5.96 8.99
C THR A 212 9.09 6.81 9.01
N SER A 213 9.48 7.30 10.20
CA SER A 213 10.80 7.89 10.38
C SER A 213 11.88 6.81 10.47
N GLN A 214 13.15 7.21 10.33
CA GLN A 214 14.27 6.29 10.53
C GLN A 214 14.27 5.71 11.95
N GLU A 215 14.08 6.56 12.96
CA GLU A 215 14.09 6.18 14.38
C GLU A 215 13.01 5.14 14.68
N LEU A 216 11.81 5.31 14.12
CA LEU A 216 10.73 4.35 14.27
C LEU A 216 11.09 3.00 13.64
N ARG A 217 11.67 2.99 12.44
CA ARG A 217 12.10 1.73 11.81
C ARG A 217 13.19 1.04 12.61
N GLU A 218 14.19 1.76 13.06
CA GLU A 218 15.28 1.19 13.86
C GLU A 218 14.76 0.58 15.16
N ALA A 219 13.76 1.20 15.80
CA ALA A 219 13.18 0.72 17.05
C ALA A 219 12.13 -0.40 16.86
N HIS A 220 11.30 -0.32 15.82
CA HIS A 220 10.04 -1.09 15.74
C HIS A 220 9.84 -1.90 14.45
N TYR A 221 10.80 -1.95 13.52
CA TYR A 221 10.60 -2.67 12.25
C TYR A 221 10.15 -4.12 12.44
N GLU A 222 10.85 -4.90 13.27
CA GLU A 222 10.47 -6.30 13.52
C GLU A 222 9.12 -6.43 14.23
N GLU A 223 8.77 -5.47 15.10
CA GLU A 223 7.49 -5.42 15.77
C GLU A 223 6.33 -5.18 14.78
N LEU A 224 6.50 -4.25 13.84
CA LEU A 224 5.53 -3.98 12.77
C LEU A 224 5.31 -5.20 11.87
N ILE A 225 6.40 -5.88 11.48
CA ILE A 225 6.36 -7.13 10.70
C ILE A 225 5.60 -8.23 11.46
N GLN A 226 5.84 -8.36 12.76
CA GLN A 226 5.15 -9.33 13.60
C GLN A 226 3.66 -8.99 13.76
N ILE A 227 3.31 -7.72 13.95
CA ILE A 227 1.91 -7.25 14.05
C ILE A 227 1.13 -7.61 12.80
N TYR A 228 1.69 -7.35 11.61
CA TYR A 228 1.06 -7.72 10.35
C TYR A 228 0.80 -9.23 10.26
N HIS A 229 1.83 -10.06 10.48
CA HIS A 229 1.69 -11.51 10.29
C HIS A 229 0.81 -12.16 11.36
N ASN A 230 0.84 -11.67 12.61
CA ASN A 230 -0.08 -12.09 13.65
C ASN A 230 -1.53 -11.77 13.27
N SER A 231 -1.78 -10.57 12.75
CA SER A 231 -3.12 -10.17 12.33
C SER A 231 -3.63 -11.03 11.17
N LEU A 232 -2.77 -11.30 10.19
CA LEU A 232 -3.06 -12.22 9.09
C LEU A 232 -3.39 -13.63 9.59
N SER A 233 -2.55 -14.16 10.47
CA SER A 233 -2.70 -15.50 11.03
C SER A 233 -3.97 -15.65 11.85
N ASN A 234 -4.29 -14.65 12.67
CA ASN A 234 -5.51 -14.63 13.47
C ASN A 234 -6.76 -14.59 12.59
N PHE A 235 -6.77 -13.75 11.55
CA PHE A 235 -7.90 -13.65 10.63
C PHE A 235 -8.13 -14.97 9.85
N LEU A 236 -7.06 -15.60 9.36
CA LEU A 236 -7.16 -16.92 8.71
C LEU A 236 -7.70 -17.98 9.67
N SER A 237 -7.22 -17.99 10.92
CA SER A 237 -7.69 -18.91 11.96
C SER A 237 -9.18 -18.75 12.27
N GLU A 238 -9.69 -17.52 12.31
CA GLU A 238 -11.13 -17.25 12.45
C GLU A 238 -11.98 -17.85 11.32
N MET A 239 -11.38 -18.03 10.13
CA MET A 239 -12.01 -18.66 8.96
C MET A 239 -11.73 -20.17 8.87
N GLY A 240 -11.10 -20.77 9.89
CA GLY A 240 -10.74 -22.19 9.90
C GLY A 240 -9.54 -22.56 9.02
N LEU A 241 -8.75 -21.56 8.62
CA LEU A 241 -7.57 -21.71 7.77
C LEU A 241 -6.28 -21.58 8.57
N SER A 242 -5.17 -22.02 7.98
CA SER A 242 -3.85 -22.02 8.63
C SER A 242 -2.85 -21.16 7.87
N SER A 243 -2.32 -20.14 8.53
CA SER A 243 -1.21 -19.33 7.96
C SER A 243 0.04 -20.18 7.71
N GLU A 244 0.31 -21.20 8.52
CA GLU A 244 1.41 -22.16 8.29
C GLU A 244 1.26 -22.96 6.98
N LYS A 245 0.09 -22.95 6.34
CA LYS A 245 -0.10 -23.51 5.00
C LYS A 245 -0.12 -22.43 3.92
N LEU A 246 -0.84 -21.33 4.17
CA LEU A 246 -1.12 -20.32 3.15
C LEU A 246 -0.02 -19.27 3.04
N PHE A 247 0.53 -18.81 4.16
CA PHE A 247 1.63 -17.84 4.17
C PHE A 247 2.44 -17.91 5.48
N PRO A 248 3.33 -18.91 5.62
CA PRO A 248 4.10 -19.13 6.85
C PRO A 248 5.01 -17.94 7.17
N PHE A 249 5.30 -17.67 8.45
CA PHE A 249 6.15 -16.54 8.83
C PHE A 249 7.54 -16.61 8.18
N LYS A 250 8.11 -17.82 8.06
CA LYS A 250 9.38 -18.03 7.35
C LYS A 250 9.31 -17.59 5.89
N ALA A 251 8.26 -17.99 5.16
CA ALA A 251 8.07 -17.60 3.77
C ALA A 251 7.87 -16.09 3.65
N PHE A 252 7.13 -15.49 4.57
CA PHE A 252 6.97 -14.04 4.64
C PHE A 252 8.32 -13.31 4.83
N LYS A 253 9.20 -13.77 5.72
CA LYS A 253 10.56 -13.20 5.86
C LYS A 253 11.39 -13.36 4.57
N GLU A 254 11.25 -14.48 3.85
CA GLU A 254 11.90 -14.67 2.55
C GLU A 254 11.34 -13.73 1.47
N GLU A 255 10.03 -13.48 1.46
CA GLU A 255 9.40 -12.51 0.55
C GLU A 255 9.83 -11.07 0.86
N LEU A 256 9.99 -10.71 2.14
CA LEU A 256 10.54 -9.40 2.54
C LEU A 256 11.92 -9.17 1.91
N VAL A 257 12.80 -10.17 1.93
CA VAL A 257 14.12 -10.06 1.29
C VAL A 257 14.01 -9.91 -0.23
N LYS A 258 13.06 -10.60 -0.87
CA LYS A 258 12.92 -10.61 -2.34
C LYS A 258 12.27 -9.33 -2.88
N TYR A 259 11.23 -8.84 -2.21
CA TYR A 259 10.30 -7.86 -2.80
C TYR A 259 10.34 -6.49 -2.13
N SER A 260 10.99 -6.30 -0.99
CA SER A 260 11.09 -4.96 -0.37
C SER A 260 11.80 -3.92 -1.24
N ARG A 261 12.58 -4.35 -2.23
CA ARG A 261 13.16 -3.45 -3.24
C ARG A 261 12.08 -2.61 -3.95
N HIS A 262 10.88 -3.17 -4.15
CA HIS A 262 9.74 -2.45 -4.74
C HIS A 262 9.30 -1.28 -3.86
N GLY A 263 9.16 -1.48 -2.55
CA GLY A 263 8.77 -0.42 -1.62
C GLY A 263 9.74 0.75 -1.63
N LEU A 264 11.04 0.50 -1.80
CA LEU A 264 12.03 1.58 -1.93
C LEU A 264 11.83 2.36 -3.23
N GLY A 265 11.49 1.68 -4.33
CA GLY A 265 11.19 2.33 -5.61
C GLY A 265 10.02 3.30 -5.51
N LEU A 266 8.90 2.88 -4.91
CA LEU A 266 7.78 3.77 -4.65
C LEU A 266 8.10 4.86 -3.62
N ALA A 267 8.92 4.58 -2.61
CA ALA A 267 9.31 5.58 -1.62
C ALA A 267 10.14 6.73 -2.21
N LEU A 268 10.92 6.47 -3.27
CA LEU A 268 11.65 7.54 -3.99
C LEU A 268 10.71 8.60 -4.58
N GLU A 269 9.51 8.18 -4.99
CA GLU A 269 8.48 9.07 -5.51
C GLU A 269 7.63 9.66 -4.38
N SER A 270 7.10 8.81 -3.49
CA SER A 270 6.08 9.23 -2.53
C SER A 270 6.62 10.17 -1.45
N VAL A 271 7.88 10.00 -1.04
CA VAL A 271 8.48 10.82 0.03
C VAL A 271 8.65 12.27 -0.43
N PRO A 272 9.27 12.56 -1.59
CA PRO A 272 9.26 13.91 -2.15
C PRO A 272 7.85 14.47 -2.33
N LEU A 273 6.92 13.70 -2.90
CA LEU A 273 5.53 14.15 -3.09
C LEU A 273 4.82 14.50 -1.78
N SER A 274 5.08 13.76 -0.70
CA SER A 274 4.49 14.05 0.63
C SER A 274 5.03 15.32 1.28
N LEU A 275 6.19 15.81 0.82
CA LEU A 275 6.88 16.98 1.34
C LEU A 275 6.58 18.25 0.54
N LEU A 276 6.04 18.13 -0.69
CA LEU A 276 5.59 19.28 -1.46
C LEU A 276 4.44 20.00 -0.73
N GLU A 277 4.47 21.32 -0.75
CA GLU A 277 3.37 22.11 -0.21
C GLU A 277 2.10 21.91 -1.09
N SER A 278 0.91 21.97 -0.48
CA SER A 278 -0.38 21.67 -1.16
C SER A 278 -0.67 22.56 -2.37
N ASN A 279 0.03 23.69 -2.51
CA ASN A 279 -0.01 24.65 -3.62
C ASN A 279 1.02 24.37 -4.72
N GLU A 280 1.98 23.46 -4.48
CA GLU A 280 3.01 23.02 -5.41
C GLU A 280 2.76 21.58 -5.90
N ALA A 281 1.87 20.84 -5.24
CA ALA A 281 1.40 19.55 -5.72
C ALA A 281 0.51 19.78 -6.97
N PRO A 282 0.77 19.09 -8.09
CA PRO A 282 -0.12 19.14 -9.25
C PRO A 282 -1.57 18.85 -8.87
N ASN A 283 -2.45 19.77 -9.25
CA ASN A 283 -3.87 19.57 -9.07
C ASN A 283 -4.40 18.72 -10.24
N ILE A 284 -4.37 17.40 -10.08
CA ILE A 284 -4.84 16.43 -11.07
C ILE A 284 -6.33 16.68 -11.43
N GLU A 285 -7.10 17.34 -10.55
CA GLU A 285 -8.49 17.75 -10.81
C GLU A 285 -8.64 18.88 -11.84
N LEU A 286 -7.56 19.61 -12.18
CA LEU A 286 -7.56 20.70 -13.17
C LEU A 286 -7.07 20.25 -14.56
N MET A 287 -6.78 18.97 -14.75
CA MET A 287 -6.35 18.44 -16.05
C MET A 287 -7.56 18.28 -16.97
N GLU A 288 -7.75 19.26 -17.86
CA GLU A 288 -8.77 19.21 -18.92
C GLU A 288 -8.22 18.49 -20.17
N GLY A 289 -8.83 17.37 -20.56
CA GLY A 289 -8.54 16.67 -21.83
C GLY A 289 -8.38 15.15 -21.70
N GLU A 290 -8.43 14.44 -22.83
CA GLU A 290 -8.13 12.99 -22.92
C GLU A 290 -6.66 12.71 -23.33
N GLU A 291 -5.84 13.75 -23.48
CA GLU A 291 -4.43 13.60 -23.90
C GLU A 291 -3.55 13.11 -22.73
N GLU A 292 -2.70 12.13 -22.99
CA GLU A 292 -1.70 11.66 -22.04
C GLU A 292 -0.73 12.80 -21.70
N ILE A 293 -0.74 13.27 -20.46
CA ILE A 293 0.22 14.27 -19.96
C ILE A 293 1.41 13.51 -19.36
N PRO A 294 2.66 13.83 -19.75
CA PRO A 294 3.84 13.27 -19.10
C PRO A 294 3.81 13.60 -17.60
N LEU A 295 3.97 12.61 -16.73
CA LEU A 295 3.93 12.74 -15.26
C LEU A 295 4.87 13.82 -14.71
N GLU A 296 5.94 14.08 -15.43
CA GLU A 296 6.98 15.04 -15.09
C GLU A 296 6.63 16.50 -15.41
N ASP A 297 5.54 16.70 -16.16
CA ASP A 297 4.94 17.99 -16.50
C ASP A 297 3.69 18.27 -15.64
N ILE A 298 3.36 17.33 -14.75
CA ILE A 298 2.38 17.40 -13.67
C ILE A 298 3.14 17.91 -12.43
#